data_AF-A0A2E7M788-F1
#
_entry.id   AF-A0A2E7M788-F1
#
_cell.length_a   1.000
_cell.length_b   1.000
_cell.length_c   1.000
_cell.angle_alpha   90.00
_cell.angle_beta   90.00
_cell.angle_gamma   90.00
#
_symmetry.space_group_name_H-M   'P 1'
#
loop_
_entity.id
_entity.type
_entity.pdbx_description
1 polymer ?
#
loop_
_entity_poly.entity_id
_entity_poly.type
_entity_poly.pdbx_seq_one_letter_code
_entity_poly.pdbx_strand_id
1 'polypeptide(L)'
;MKSDGRAQAPLPSVQRAVRHWKVRDPGEEDTASLGEAASVPPLVARLLLNRGISSADDAKAWLHGSLRDLPDPRRMVDMDKTV
;
A
#
# COMPACT_ATOMS: atom_id res chain seq x y z
N MET A 1 -20.86 31.86 -47.85
CA MET A 1 -21.47 31.67 -46.51
C MET A 1 -20.60 30.67 -45.74
N LYS A 2 -20.00 31.16 -44.65
CA LYS A 2 -19.48 30.47 -43.44
C LYS A 2 -18.67 29.16 -43.59
N SER A 3 -17.35 29.29 -43.49
CA SER A 3 -16.47 28.27 -42.91
C SER A 3 -16.18 28.67 -41.46
N ASP A 4 -16.82 28.01 -40.50
CA ASP A 4 -16.61 28.23 -39.07
C ASP A 4 -15.20 27.76 -38.67
N GLY A 5 -14.30 28.72 -38.53
CA GLY A 5 -12.99 28.55 -37.90
C GLY A 5 -13.14 28.34 -36.40
N ARG A 6 -13.35 27.09 -35.97
CA ARG A 6 -13.28 26.72 -34.55
C ARG A 6 -11.81 26.81 -34.11
N ALA A 7 -11.41 27.99 -33.65
CA ALA A 7 -10.11 28.20 -33.02
C ALA A 7 -10.00 27.27 -31.80
N GLN A 8 -9.22 26.21 -31.92
CA GLN A 8 -8.80 25.42 -30.77
C GLN A 8 -7.80 26.27 -29.99
N ALA A 9 -8.27 26.92 -28.94
CA ALA A 9 -7.38 27.51 -27.96
C ALA A 9 -6.50 26.39 -27.37
N PRO A 10 -5.17 26.58 -27.25
CA PRO A 10 -4.31 25.58 -26.62
C PRO A 10 -4.77 25.36 -25.18
N LEU A 11 -4.90 24.10 -24.79
CA LEU A 11 -5.26 23.73 -23.42
C LEU A 11 -4.24 24.35 -22.45
N PRO A 12 -4.68 24.85 -21.28
CA PRO A 12 -3.77 25.39 -20.28
C PRO A 12 -2.76 24.31 -19.89
N SER A 13 -1.48 24.69 -19.82
CA SER A 13 -0.42 23.80 -19.38
C SER A 13 -0.68 23.39 -17.94
N VAL A 14 -1.01 22.11 -17.74
CA VAL A 14 -1.12 21.52 -16.41
C VAL A 14 0.27 21.58 -15.78
N GLN A 15 0.49 22.52 -14.88
CA GLN A 15 1.73 22.54 -14.10
C GLN A 15 1.79 21.25 -13.29
N ARG A 16 2.83 20.44 -13.54
CA ARG A 16 3.05 19.20 -12.80
C ARG A 16 3.42 19.57 -11.37
N ALA A 17 2.51 19.30 -10.43
CA ALA A 17 2.79 19.49 -9.01
C ALA A 17 4.09 18.77 -8.62
N VAL A 18 4.99 19.47 -7.94
CA VAL A 18 6.22 18.88 -7.41
C VAL A 18 5.84 17.85 -6.36
N ARG A 19 6.08 16.57 -6.64
CA ARG A 19 5.82 15.48 -5.69
C ARG A 19 7.07 15.17 -4.88
N HIS A 20 6.97 15.29 -3.56
CA HIS A 20 8.03 14.92 -2.63
C HIS A 20 7.92 13.43 -2.28
N TRP A 21 8.60 12.57 -3.04
CA TRP A 21 8.68 11.14 -2.77
C TRP A 21 9.78 10.86 -1.76
N LYS A 22 9.44 10.24 -0.62
CA LYS A 22 10.40 9.79 0.38
C LYS A 22 10.37 8.27 0.44
N VAL A 23 11.43 7.63 -0.05
CA VAL A 23 11.61 6.18 0.08
C VAL A 23 11.99 5.88 1.53
N ARG A 24 11.29 4.92 2.14
CA ARG A 24 11.62 4.43 3.49
C ARG A 24 12.67 3.34 3.37
N ASP A 25 13.71 3.44 4.20
CA ASP A 25 14.80 2.47 4.30
C ASP A 25 14.86 1.93 5.73
N PRO A 26 14.44 0.67 5.97
CA PRO A 26 14.52 0.04 7.28
C PRO A 26 15.91 -0.51 7.62
N GLY A 27 16.92 -0.37 6.74
CA GLY A 27 18.27 -0.88 6.98
C GLY A 27 18.49 -2.30 6.45
N GLU A 28 19.75 -2.65 6.16
CA GLU A 28 20.13 -3.97 5.62
C GLU A 28 20.06 -5.08 6.67
N GLU A 29 20.48 -4.79 7.90
CA GLU A 29 20.50 -5.75 9.01
C GLU A 29 19.09 -6.24 9.37
N ASP A 30 18.15 -5.32 9.62
CA ASP A 30 16.75 -5.64 9.91
C ASP A 30 16.11 -6.40 8.73
N THR A 31 16.44 -6.01 7.50
CA THR A 31 15.93 -6.67 6.28
C THR A 31 16.44 -8.10 6.18
N ALA A 32 17.72 -8.34 6.45
CA ALA A 32 18.32 -9.67 6.44
C ALA A 32 17.75 -10.55 7.57
N SER A 33 17.71 -10.01 8.79
CA SER A 33 17.18 -10.70 9.96
C SER A 33 15.73 -11.16 9.76
N LEU A 34 14.85 -10.27 9.31
CA LEU A 34 13.46 -10.64 9.03
C LEU A 34 13.35 -11.58 7.82
N GLY A 35 14.15 -11.39 6.78
CA GLY A 35 14.17 -12.25 5.60
C GLY A 35 14.51 -13.70 5.92
N GLU A 36 15.53 -13.91 6.75
CA GLU A 36 15.91 -15.24 7.24
C GLU A 36 14.82 -15.83 8.15
N ALA A 37 14.39 -15.08 9.17
CA ALA A 37 13.43 -15.56 10.16
C ALA A 37 12.05 -15.91 9.57
N ALA A 38 11.58 -15.13 8.60
CA ALA A 38 10.31 -15.37 7.90
C ALA A 38 10.47 -16.24 6.64
N SER A 39 11.71 -16.57 6.25
CA SER A 39 12.03 -17.32 5.01
C SER A 39 11.45 -16.66 3.75
N VAL A 40 11.66 -15.34 3.60
CA VAL A 40 11.18 -14.55 2.46
C VAL A 40 12.32 -13.80 1.77
N PRO A 41 12.19 -13.46 0.47
CA PRO A 41 13.21 -12.67 -0.22
C PRO A 41 13.46 -11.30 0.45
N PRO A 42 14.70 -10.75 0.39
CA PRO A 42 15.04 -9.47 1.03
C PRO A 42 14.12 -8.31 0.65
N LEU A 43 13.68 -8.26 -0.62
CA LEU A 43 12.71 -7.26 -1.08
C LEU A 43 11.38 -7.35 -0.32
N VAL A 44 10.91 -8.56 -0.03
CA VAL A 44 9.67 -8.79 0.72
C VAL A 44 9.85 -8.38 2.18
N ALA A 45 10.97 -8.77 2.81
CA ALA A 45 11.29 -8.35 4.18
C ALA A 45 11.33 -6.82 4.32
N ARG A 46 11.99 -6.11 3.39
CA ARG A 46 12.02 -4.64 3.32
C ARG A 46 10.61 -4.03 3.26
N LEU A 47 9.73 -4.64 2.48
CA LEU A 47 8.34 -4.21 2.31
C LEU A 47 7.47 -4.48 3.55
N LEU A 48 7.77 -5.53 4.31
CA LEU A 48 7.10 -5.86 5.57
C LEU A 48 7.53 -4.88 6.68
N LEU A 49 8.83 -4.61 6.80
CA LEU A 49 9.36 -3.62 7.74
C LEU A 49 8.78 -2.23 7.47
N ASN A 50 8.69 -1.83 6.19
CA ASN A 50 8.07 -0.57 5.80
C ASN A 50 6.56 -0.48 6.12
N ARG A 51 5.90 -1.63 6.33
CA ARG A 51 4.51 -1.75 6.79
C ARG A 51 4.37 -1.86 8.31
N GLY A 52 5.48 -1.86 9.06
CA GLY A 52 5.49 -2.01 10.52
C GLY A 52 5.41 -3.46 10.99
N ILE A 53 5.69 -4.42 10.10
CA ILE A 53 5.73 -5.86 10.42
C ILE A 53 7.20 -6.23 10.62
N SER A 54 7.58 -6.50 11.86
CA SER A 54 8.98 -6.71 12.25
C SER A 54 9.25 -8.07 12.92
N SER A 55 8.25 -8.94 13.03
CA SER A 55 8.41 -10.29 13.55
C SER A 55 8.10 -11.35 12.48
N ALA A 56 8.74 -12.52 12.59
CA ALA A 56 8.51 -13.62 11.67
C ALA A 56 7.08 -14.18 11.76
N ASP A 57 6.49 -14.17 12.96
CA ASP A 57 5.12 -14.66 13.17
C ASP A 57 4.10 -13.70 12.57
N ASP A 58 4.28 -12.38 12.77
CA ASP A 58 3.43 -11.37 12.13
C ASP A 58 3.59 -11.39 10.61
N ALA A 59 4.81 -11.62 10.11
CA ALA A 59 5.06 -11.78 8.67
C ALA A 59 4.30 -12.97 8.09
N LYS A 60 4.32 -14.13 8.77
CA LYS A 60 3.58 -15.32 8.36
C LYS A 60 2.08 -15.09 8.41
N ALA A 61 1.57 -14.53 9.51
CA ALA A 61 0.15 -14.22 9.67
C ALA A 61 -0.33 -13.22 8.59
N TRP A 62 0.50 -12.24 8.25
CA TRP A 62 0.20 -11.25 7.22
C TRP A 62 0.17 -11.83 5.81
N LEU A 63 1.17 -12.64 5.46
CA LEU A 63 1.30 -13.22 4.12
C LEU A 63 0.33 -14.38 3.88
N HIS A 64 -0.10 -15.06 4.93
CA HIS A 64 -0.93 -16.26 4.87
C HIS A 64 -2.26 -16.12 5.64
N GLY A 65 -2.75 -14.90 5.81
CA GLY A 65 -4.03 -14.64 6.47
C GLY A 65 -5.19 -15.38 5.82
N SER A 66 -6.13 -15.84 6.64
CA SER A 66 -7.29 -16.64 6.24
C SER A 66 -8.61 -15.99 6.66
N LEU A 67 -9.73 -16.47 6.12
CA LEU A 67 -11.06 -16.02 6.54
C LEU A 67 -11.35 -16.29 8.04
N ARG A 68 -10.65 -17.25 8.65
CA ARG A 68 -10.79 -17.56 10.08
C ARG A 68 -10.16 -16.49 10.97
N ASP A 69 -9.24 -15.70 10.42
CA ASP A 69 -8.53 -14.63 11.12
C ASP A 69 -9.30 -13.31 11.08
N LEU A 70 -10.43 -13.26 10.35
CA LEU A 70 -11.31 -12.10 10.33
C LEU A 70 -12.04 -11.91 11.67
N PRO A 71 -12.16 -10.67 12.17
CA PRO A 71 -13.02 -10.37 13.30
C PRO A 71 -14.47 -10.77 13.01
N ASP A 72 -15.21 -11.20 14.04
CA ASP A 72 -16.66 -11.44 13.92
C ASP A 72 -17.34 -10.17 13.36
N PRO A 73 -18.04 -10.24 12.20
CA PRO A 73 -18.71 -9.09 11.61
C PRO A 73 -19.69 -8.39 12.55
N ARG A 74 -20.32 -9.12 13.49
CA ARG A 74 -21.24 -8.53 14.49
C ARG A 74 -20.54 -7.60 15.48
N ARG A 75 -19.22 -7.59 15.53
CA ARG A 75 -18.41 -6.64 16.32
C ARG A 75 -18.13 -5.33 15.59
N MET A 76 -18.50 -5.22 14.32
CA MET A 76 -18.35 -3.98 13.56
C MET A 76 -19.41 -2.97 14.01
N VAL A 77 -19.00 -1.71 14.09
CA VAL A 77 -19.89 -0.60 14.45
C VAL A 77 -21.11 -0.60 13.52
N ASP A 78 -22.30 -0.53 14.12
CA ASP A 78 -23.58 -0.44 13.43
C ASP A 78 -23.94 -1.63 12.52
N MET A 79 -23.30 -2.80 12.67
CA MET A 79 -23.66 -4.03 11.93
C MET A 79 -25.12 -4.44 12.18
N ASP A 80 -25.64 -4.19 13.38
CA ASP A 80 -27.02 -4.50 13.76
C ASP A 80 -28.06 -3.54 13.14
N LYS A 81 -27.63 -2.43 12.50
CA LYS A 81 -28.53 -1.45 11.85
C LYS A 81 -28.86 -1.78 10.39
N THR A 82 -28.27 -2.85 9.85
CA THR A 82 -28.36 -3.23 8.42
C THR A 82 -29.37 -4.35 8.11
N VAL A 83 -30.21 -4.74 9.09
CA VAL A 83 -31.25 -5.78 8.95
C VAL A 83 -32.66 -5.21 8.91
#